data_AF-A0A923MIA2-F1
#
_entry.id   AF-A0A923MIA2-F1
#
_cell.length_a   1.000
_cell.length_b   1.000
_cell.length_c   1.000
_cell.angle_alpha   90.00
_cell.angle_beta   90.00
_cell.angle_gamma   90.00
#
_symmetry.space_group_name_H-M   'P 1'
#
loop_
_entity.id
_entity.type
_entity.pdbx_description
1 polymer ?
#
loop_
_entity_poly.entity_id
_entity_poly.type
_entity_poly.pdbx_seq_one_letter_code
_entity_poly.pdbx_strand_id
1 'polypeptide(L)' 'MFIEPKGTHLIAEGKWKEDFLLEIEDKAVATKIFVDDNKYKIWGFHFFNADVRMNEFAKDMERL' A
#
# COMPACT_ATOMS: atom_id res chain seq x y z
N MET A 1 2.20 -12.87 -0.87
CA MET A 1 2.52 -11.44 -0.94
C MET A 1 3.82 -11.22 -0.17
N PHE A 2 4.82 -10.57 -0.77
CA PHE A 2 6.08 -10.23 -0.10
C PHE A 2 6.11 -8.71 0.14
N ILE A 3 6.53 -8.29 1.34
CA ILE A 3 6.58 -6.88 1.75
C ILE A 3 7.98 -6.62 2.31
N GLU A 4 8.69 -5.69 1.70
CA GLU A 4 10.04 -5.31 2.10
C GLU A 4 9.98 -4.38 3.33
N PRO A 5 10.67 -4.71 4.44
CA PRO A 5 10.76 -3.82 5.60
C PRO A 5 11.55 -2.56 5.28
N LYS A 6 11.02 -1.41 5.69
CA LYS A 6 11.67 -0.10 5.54
C LYS A 6 12.46 0.23 6.80
N GLY A 7 13.73 0.59 6.67
CA GLY A 7 14.51 1.14 7.78
C GLY A 7 13.94 2.48 8.26
N THR A 8 13.91 2.72 9.57
CA THR A 8 13.25 3.90 10.19
C THR A 8 13.79 5.23 9.65
N HIS A 9 15.09 5.31 9.36
CA HIS A 9 15.74 6.49 8.77
C HIS A 9 15.26 6.82 7.35
N LEU A 10 14.65 5.88 6.63
CA LEU A 10 14.15 6.05 5.25
C LEU A 10 12.66 6.37 5.18
N ILE A 11 11.94 6.42 6.30
CA ILE A 11 10.49 6.67 6.31
C ILE A 11 10.20 8.10 5.88
N ALA A 12 10.92 9.08 6.46
CA ALA A 12 10.73 10.48 6.15
C ALA A 12 11.04 10.79 4.68
N GLU A 13 12.20 10.33 4.18
CA GLU A 13 12.59 10.50 2.78
C GLU A 13 11.61 9.78 1.83
N GLY A 14 11.14 8.60 2.22
CA GLY A 14 10.22 7.80 1.43
C GLY A 14 8.75 8.21 1.51
N LYS A 15 8.41 9.24 2.31
CA LYS A 15 7.00 9.58 2.60
C LYS A 15 6.16 9.81 1.35
N TRP A 16 6.72 10.45 0.34
CA TRP A 16 6.01 10.68 -0.93
C TRP A 16 5.54 9.38 -1.59
N LYS A 17 6.30 8.28 -1.45
CA LYS A 17 5.94 6.98 -2.01
C LYS A 17 4.86 6.30 -1.19
N GLU A 18 4.91 6.41 0.14
CA GLU A 18 3.81 5.96 1.01
C GLU A 18 2.51 6.70 0.68
N ASP A 19 2.57 8.03 0.59
CA ASP A 19 1.42 8.87 0.23
C ASP A 19 0.86 8.50 -1.16
N PHE A 20 1.74 8.24 -2.13
CA PHE A 20 1.33 7.78 -3.46
C PHE A 20 0.63 6.42 -3.43
N LEU A 21 1.12 5.46 -2.65
CA LEU A 21 0.47 4.14 -2.52
C LEU A 21 -0.95 4.26 -1.98
N LEU A 22 -1.16 5.10 -0.98
CA LEU A 22 -2.49 5.34 -0.40
C LEU A 22 -3.40 6.10 -1.38
N GLU A 23 -2.85 7.09 -2.10
CA GLU A 23 -3.59 7.85 -3.09
C GLU A 23 -4.08 6.98 -4.25
N ILE A 24 -3.27 6.05 -4.75
CA ILE A 24 -3.70 5.18 -5.84
C ILE A 24 -4.79 4.21 -5.40
N GLU A 25 -4.82 3.76 -4.14
CA GLU A 25 -5.94 2.94 -3.65
C GLU A 25 -7.23 3.75 -3.56
N ASP A 26 -7.17 4.96 -3.02
CA ASP A 26 -8.33 5.85 -2.89
C ASP A 26 -8.93 6.25 -4.23
N LYS A 27 -8.07 6.56 -5.21
CA LYS A 27 -8.49 7.14 -6.50
C LYS A 27 -8.61 6.14 -7.64
N ALA A 28 -8.07 4.93 -7.52
CA ALA A 28 -8.05 4.03 -8.66
C ALA A 28 -9.45 3.55 -9.05
N VAL A 29 -9.76 3.72 -10.33
CA VAL A 29 -10.85 3.02 -11.01
C VAL A 29 -10.22 1.91 -11.83
N ALA A 30 -10.33 0.66 -11.35
CA ALA A 30 -9.81 -0.51 -12.05
C ALA A 30 -10.50 -0.65 -13.43
N THR A 31 -9.84 -0.14 -14.47
CA THR A 31 -10.38 -0.10 -15.82
C THR A 31 -9.91 -1.33 -16.57
N LYS A 32 -10.86 -2.15 -17.05
CA LYS A 32 -10.56 -3.31 -17.88
C LYS A 32 -10.41 -2.87 -19.33
N ILE A 33 -9.20 -3.06 -19.89
CA ILE A 33 -8.94 -2.85 -21.32
C ILE A 33 -9.28 -4.13 -22.11
N PHE A 34 -9.19 -5.30 -21.47
CA PHE A 34 -9.53 -6.61 -22.02
C PHE A 34 -10.67 -7.24 -21.23
N VAL A 35 -11.56 -7.96 -21.92
CA VAL A 35 -12.68 -8.67 -21.29
C VAL A 35 -12.15 -9.90 -20.57
N ASP A 36 -12.28 -9.90 -19.25
CA ASP A 36 -12.10 -11.05 -18.37
C ASP A 36 -13.17 -11.04 -17.27
N ASP A 37 -13.28 -12.15 -16.55
CA ASP A 37 -14.24 -12.31 -15.44
C ASP A 37 -13.60 -12.03 -14.06
N ASN A 38 -12.35 -11.56 -14.03
CA ASN A 38 -11.62 -11.32 -12.78
C ASN A 38 -12.03 -10.01 -12.13
N LYS A 39 -12.00 -9.95 -10.80
CA LYS A 39 -12.14 -8.68 -10.06
C LYS A 39 -10.76 -8.24 -9.59
N TYR A 40 -10.32 -7.07 -10.05
CA TYR A 40 -9.06 -6.48 -9.65
C TYR A 40 -9.29 -5.45 -8.56
N LYS A 41 -8.43 -5.46 -7.56
CA LYS A 41 -8.39 -4.47 -6.49
C LYS A 41 -6.97 -3.93 -6.42
N ILE A 42 -6.84 -2.61 -6.35
CA ILE A 42 -5.56 -1.94 -6.08
C ILE A 42 -5.52 -1.70 -4.57
N TRP A 43 -4.38 -2.03 -3.96
CA TRP A 43 -4.15 -1.87 -2.54
C TRP A 43 -3.00 -0.90 -2.29
N GLY A 44 -3.24 0.04 -1.39
CA GLY A 44 -2.30 1.02 -0.90
C GLY A 44 -1.93 0.65 0.53
N PHE A 45 -0.63 0.65 0.82
CA PHE A 45 -0.11 0.22 2.11
C PHE A 45 0.79 1.31 2.68
N HIS A 46 0.68 1.52 3.98
CA HIS A 46 1.74 2.13 4.77
C HIS A 46 2.99 1.24 4.70
N PHE A 47 4.16 1.84 4.84
CA PHE A 47 5.40 1.08 4.87
C PHE A 47 5.42 0.12 6.06
N PHE A 48 5.86 -1.11 5.80
CA PHE A 48 6.18 -2.01 6.86
C PHE A 48 7.43 -1.53 7.59
N ASN A 49 7.26 -1.11 8.84
CA ASN A 49 8.35 -0.83 9.77
C ASN A 49 7.90 -1.23 11.18
N ALA A 50 8.68 -2.09 11.83
CA ALA A 50 8.32 -2.68 13.11
C ALA A 50 8.36 -1.70 14.28
N ASP A 51 9.14 -0.63 14.17
CA ASP A 51 9.39 0.30 15.25
C ASP A 51 8.32 1.40 15.34
N VAL A 52 7.88 1.94 14.18
CA VAL A 52 7.07 3.18 14.15
C VAL A 52 5.85 3.14 13.22
N ARG A 53 5.64 2.07 12.44
CA ARG A 53 4.49 1.96 11.50
C ARG A 53 3.63 0.71 11.69
N MET A 54 3.88 -0.10 12.71
CA MET A 54 3.22 -1.40 12.86
C MET A 54 1.70 -1.26 13.02
N ASN A 55 1.20 -0.20 13.66
CA ASN A 55 -0.23 -0.01 13.89
C ASN A 55 -0.99 0.26 12.57
N GLU A 56 -0.48 1.18 11.76
CA GLU A 56 -1.06 1.52 10.46
C GLU A 56 -0.95 0.34 9.50
N PHE A 57 0.22 -0.29 9.47
CA PHE A 57 0.45 -1.47 8.63
C PHE A 57 -0.47 -2.65 9.03
N ALA A 58 -0.67 -2.91 10.32
CA ALA A 58 -1.59 -3.96 10.77
C ALA A 58 -3.03 -3.69 10.33
N LYS A 59 -3.47 -2.43 10.40
CA LYS A 59 -4.79 -2.03 9.88
C LYS A 59 -4.89 -2.24 8.37
N ASP A 60 -3.82 -2.00 7.61
CA ASP A 60 -3.81 -2.30 6.18
C ASP A 60 -3.96 -3.80 5.91
N MET A 61 -3.30 -4.63 6.72
CA MET A 61 -3.40 -6.08 6.62
C MET A 61 -4.79 -6.64 6.96
N GLU A 62 -5.57 -5.96 7.80
CA GLU A 62 -6.97 -6.34 8.07
C GLU A 62 -7.91 -6.07 6.89
N ARG A 63 -7.49 -5.22 5.93
CA ARG A 63 -8.28 -4.88 4.72
C ARG A 63 -8.04 -5.82 3.53
N LEU A 64 -7.08 -6.76 3.66
CA LEU A 64 -6.83 -7.85 2.71
C LEU A 64 -7.97 -8.87 2.72
#